data_AF-A0A849SZ17-F1
#
_entry.id   AF-A0A849SZ17-F1
#
_cell.length_a   1.000
_cell.length_b   1.000
_cell.length_c   1.000
_cell.angle_alpha   90.00
_cell.angle_beta   90.00
_cell.angle_gamma   90.00
#
_symmetry.space_group_name_H-M   'P 1'
#
loop_
_entity.id
_entity.type
_entity.pdbx_description
1 polymer ?
#
loop_
_entity_poly.entity_id
_entity_poly.type
_entity_poly.pdbx_seq_one_letter_code
_entity_poly.pdbx_strand_id
1 'polypeptide(L)'
;MIYQNTHDICEYVNKKYRASYTLSGMIALLHRMGFSYKKTIGVPGKANKQDQEDFIKAYEKIKSANGKIYFTDSTHPQHNPVLSYGWIKTGEEAEIKTNNGRKYLNISGAI
;
A
#
# COMPACT_ATOMS: atom_id res chain seq x y z
N MET A 1 -8.79 1.21 -12.86
CA MET A 1 -7.48 0.76 -13.38
C MET A 1 -6.52 1.93 -13.23
N ILE A 2 -5.44 1.75 -12.45
CA ILE A 2 -4.46 2.81 -12.21
C ILE A 2 -3.32 2.61 -13.20
N TYR A 3 -2.96 3.65 -13.95
CA TYR A 3 -1.80 3.63 -14.84
C TYR A 3 -0.58 4.15 -14.08
N GLN A 4 0.49 3.36 -14.07
CA GLN A 4 1.76 3.73 -13.42
C GLN A 4 2.64 4.58 -14.33
N ASN A 5 2.47 4.45 -15.66
CA ASN A 5 3.23 5.18 -16.65
C ASN A 5 2.29 5.98 -17.56
N THR A 6 2.66 7.22 -17.84
CA THR A 6 1.97 8.07 -18.84
C THR A 6 2.08 7.49 -20.25
N HIS A 7 3.14 6.73 -20.56
CA HIS A 7 3.30 6.05 -21.85
C HIS A 7 2.12 5.10 -22.15
N ASP A 8 1.74 4.28 -21.17
CA ASP A 8 0.61 3.34 -21.30
C ASP A 8 -0.71 4.09 -21.54
N ILE A 9 -0.86 5.28 -20.96
CA ILE A 9 -2.00 6.16 -21.18
C ILE A 9 -2.00 6.69 -22.62
N CYS A 10 -0.84 7.12 -23.12
CA CYS A 10 -0.69 7.55 -24.52
C CYS A 10 -1.08 6.42 -25.50
N GLU A 11 -0.59 5.20 -25.28
CA GLU A 11 -0.94 4.04 -26.10
C GLU A 11 -2.44 3.72 -26.03
N TYR A 12 -3.02 3.74 -24.83
CA TYR A 12 -4.46 3.53 -24.64
C TYR A 12 -5.28 4.55 -25.42
N VAL A 13 -4.92 5.83 -25.32
CA VAL A 13 -5.62 6.92 -25.98
C VAL A 13 -5.48 6.82 -27.50
N ASN A 14 -4.30 6.47 -28.01
CA ASN A 14 -4.10 6.22 -29.44
C ASN A 14 -4.96 5.04 -29.92
N LYS A 15 -4.94 3.92 -29.21
CA LYS A 15 -5.70 2.73 -29.58
C LYS A 15 -7.21 2.97 -29.59
N LYS A 16 -7.73 3.71 -28.60
CA LYS A 16 -9.17 3.91 -28.40
C LYS A 16 -9.74 5.09 -29.17
N TYR A 17 -9.02 6.21 -29.21
CA TYR A 17 -9.50 7.48 -29.76
C TYR A 17 -8.75 7.92 -31.02
N ARG A 18 -7.74 7.14 -31.48
CA ARG A 18 -6.87 7.49 -32.62
C ARG A 18 -6.15 8.84 -32.47
N ALA A 19 -6.03 9.32 -31.23
CA ALA A 19 -5.36 10.57 -30.91
C ALA A 19 -3.95 10.28 -30.39
N SER A 20 -2.96 10.96 -30.96
CA SER A 20 -1.56 10.85 -30.53
C SER A 20 -1.19 12.04 -29.66
N TYR A 21 -0.52 11.77 -28.54
CA TYR A 21 -0.04 12.78 -27.62
C TYR A 21 1.46 12.55 -27.35
N THR A 22 2.20 13.64 -27.25
CA THR A 22 3.52 13.60 -26.61
C THR A 22 3.37 13.29 -25.13
N LEU A 23 4.43 12.78 -24.50
CA LEU A 23 4.41 12.46 -23.06
C LEU A 23 4.06 13.70 -22.23
N SER A 24 4.67 14.85 -22.52
CA SER A 24 4.40 16.13 -21.86
C SER A 24 2.97 16.62 -22.10
N GLY A 25 2.45 16.46 -23.32
CA GLY A 25 1.06 16.81 -23.66
C GLY A 25 0.04 15.96 -22.89
N MET A 26 0.31 14.66 -22.74
CA MET A 26 -0.54 13.77 -21.95
C MET A 26 -0.51 14.11 -20.46
N ILE A 27 0.66 14.41 -19.89
CA ILE A 27 0.78 14.86 -18.49
C ILE A 27 -0.06 16.13 -18.27
N ALA A 28 0.07 17.13 -19.16
CA ALA A 28 -0.69 18.37 -19.05
C ALA A 28 -2.20 18.14 -19.17
N LEU A 29 -2.61 17.24 -20.08
CA LEU A 29 -4.01 16.86 -20.24
C LEU A 29 -4.56 16.18 -18.97
N LEU A 30 -3.81 15.25 -18.38
CA LEU A 30 -4.22 14.55 -17.16
C LEU A 30 -4.41 15.51 -15.99
N HIS A 31 -3.49 16.46 -15.79
CA HIS A 31 -3.67 17.52 -14.79
C HIS A 31 -4.92 18.37 -15.08
N ARG A 32 -5.16 18.77 -16.34
CA ARG A 32 -6.36 19.53 -16.71
C ARG A 32 -7.66 18.75 -16.47
N MET A 33 -7.61 17.43 -16.62
CA MET A 33 -8.74 16.53 -16.35
C MET A 33 -8.91 16.21 -14.86
N GLY A 34 -8.07 16.79 -13.99
CA GLY A 34 -8.15 16.58 -12.56
C GLY A 34 -7.56 15.25 -12.10
N PHE A 35 -6.55 14.71 -12.79
CA PHE A 35 -5.74 13.59 -12.29
C PHE A 35 -4.45 14.12 -11.66
N SER A 36 -3.92 13.38 -10.70
CA SER A 36 -2.64 13.63 -10.06
C SER A 36 -1.83 12.34 -10.00
N TYR A 37 -0.51 12.46 -10.15
CA TYR A 37 0.40 11.34 -9.98
C TYR A 37 0.81 11.25 -8.51
N LYS A 38 0.32 10.24 -7.79
CA LYS A 38 0.57 10.09 -6.35
C LYS A 38 0.77 8.64 -5.94
N LYS A 39 1.40 8.44 -4.79
CA LYS A 39 1.62 7.11 -4.21
C LYS A 39 0.28 6.53 -3.78
N THR A 40 0.06 5.26 -4.11
CA THR A 40 -1.11 4.53 -3.60
C THR A 40 -1.00 4.34 -2.09
N ILE A 41 -2.13 4.45 -1.39
CA ILE A 41 -2.16 4.30 0.05
C ILE A 41 -2.31 2.80 0.34
N GLY A 42 -1.29 2.22 0.98
CA GLY A 42 -1.40 0.89 1.56
C GLY A 42 -2.05 1.01 2.92
N VAL A 43 -3.35 0.79 3.00
CA VAL A 43 -4.04 0.73 4.29
C VAL A 43 -3.82 -0.65 4.90
N PRO A 44 -3.30 -0.76 6.14
CA PRO A 44 -3.31 -2.03 6.87
C PRO A 44 -4.76 -2.43 7.11
N GLY A 45 -5.28 -3.36 6.33
CA GLY A 45 -6.70 -3.70 6.29
C GLY A 45 -7.30 -4.35 7.55
N LYS A 46 -6.65 -4.29 8.72
CA LYS A 46 -7.11 -4.93 9.97
C LYS A 46 -6.73 -4.18 11.25
N ALA A 47 -6.85 -2.85 11.28
CA ALA A 47 -6.79 -2.13 12.56
C ALA A 47 -8.17 -2.17 13.24
N ASN A 48 -8.27 -2.83 14.40
CA ASN A 48 -9.48 -2.85 15.24
C ASN A 48 -9.15 -2.24 16.60
N LYS A 49 -9.87 -1.18 16.96
CA LYS A 49 -9.66 -0.44 18.22
C LYS A 49 -9.95 -1.29 19.46
N GLN A 50 -10.99 -2.12 19.43
CA GLN A 50 -11.37 -2.97 20.56
C GLN A 50 -10.28 -4.01 20.85
N ASP A 51 -9.74 -4.63 19.79
CA ASP A 51 -8.67 -5.63 19.91
C ASP A 51 -7.38 -5.00 20.48
N GLN A 52 -7.11 -3.73 20.19
CA GLN A 52 -5.97 -3.00 20.77
C GLN A 52 -6.19 -2.70 22.27
N GLU A 53 -7.38 -2.26 22.66
CA GLU A 53 -7.70 -1.99 24.06
C GLU A 53 -7.64 -3.26 24.92
N ASP A 54 -8.11 -4.38 24.39
CA ASP A 54 -8.08 -5.66 25.09
C ASP A 54 -6.66 -6.24 25.17
N PHE A 55 -5.82 -6.02 24.15
CA PHE A 55 -4.40 -6.34 24.20
C PHE A 55 -3.67 -5.56 25.30
N ILE A 56 -3.91 -4.25 25.42
CA ILE A 56 -3.27 -3.40 26.45
C ILE A 56 -3.61 -3.90 27.86
N LYS A 57 -4.88 -4.22 28.12
CA LYS A 57 -5.31 -4.75 29.43
C LYS A 57 -4.61 -6.08 29.76
N ALA A 58 -4.52 -6.98 28.79
CA ALA A 58 -3.86 -8.27 28.96
C ALA A 58 -2.34 -8.10 29.21
N TYR A 59 -1.70 -7.20 28.48
CA TYR A 59 -0.27 -6.91 28.61
C TYR A 59 0.09 -6.31 29.98
N GLU A 60 -0.68 -5.33 30.47
CA GLU A 60 -0.42 -4.73 31.80
C GLU A 60 -0.55 -5.77 32.94
N LYS A 61 -1.48 -6.72 32.81
CA LYS A 61 -1.59 -7.84 33.76
C LYS A 61 -0.34 -8.73 33.75
N ILE A 62 0.21 -9.04 32.57
CA ILE A 62 1.44 -9.83 32.42
C ILE A 62 2.64 -9.05 32.99
N LYS A 63 2.70 -7.73 32.75
CA LYS A 63 3.76 -6.85 33.24
C LYS A 63 3.79 -6.69 34.76
N SER A 64 2.62 -6.76 35.40
CA SER A 64 2.50 -6.72 36.86
C SER A 64 2.98 -8.01 37.56
N ALA A 65 3.13 -9.11 36.83
CA ALA A 65 3.73 -10.32 37.36
C ALA A 65 5.26 -10.17 37.32
N ASN A 66 5.95 -10.44 38.43
CA ASN A 66 7.40 -10.26 38.64
C ASN A 66 8.32 -11.19 37.79
N GLY A 67 7.91 -11.55 36.58
CA GLY A 67 8.64 -12.41 35.65
C GLY A 67 9.44 -11.63 34.60
N LYS A 68 10.38 -12.32 33.95
CA LYS A 68 11.06 -11.78 32.76
C LYS A 68 10.10 -11.87 31.58
N ILE A 69 9.89 -10.74 30.91
CA ILE A 69 9.08 -10.66 29.70
C ILE A 69 10.04 -10.65 28.52
N TYR A 70 9.85 -11.60 27.60
CA TYR A 70 10.61 -11.68 26.37
C TYR A 70 9.72 -11.27 25.21
N PHE A 71 10.23 -10.41 24.35
CA PHE A 71 9.53 -10.01 23.13
C PHE A 71 10.09 -10.82 21.97
N THR A 72 9.23 -11.62 21.34
CA THR A 72 9.59 -12.38 20.15
C THR A 72 9.16 -11.60 18.91
N ASP A 73 10.04 -11.43 17.95
CA ASP A 73 9.69 -10.90 16.63
C ASP A 73 10.09 -11.90 15.54
N SER A 74 9.30 -11.95 14.48
CA SER A 74 9.54 -12.81 13.33
C SER A 74 9.60 -11.97 12.08
N THR A 75 10.75 -11.96 11.41
CA THR A 75 10.91 -11.26 10.14
C THR A 75 10.78 -12.23 8.97
N HIS A 76 10.19 -11.73 7.88
CA HIS A 76 10.20 -12.38 6.59
C HIS A 76 11.00 -11.49 5.63
N PRO A 77 11.97 -12.03 4.87
CA PRO A 77 12.49 -11.34 3.69
C PRO A 77 11.30 -11.07 2.75
N GLN A 78 10.84 -9.82 2.70
CA GLN A 78 9.60 -9.46 2.03
C GLN A 78 9.74 -9.57 0.51
N HIS A 79 8.91 -10.41 -0.11
CA HIS A 79 8.46 -10.24 -1.50
C HIS A 79 7.16 -9.42 -1.50
N ASN A 80 7.11 -8.33 -0.74
CA ASN A 80 5.92 -7.49 -0.67
C ASN A 80 5.73 -6.72 -1.99
N PRO A 81 4.48 -6.53 -2.46
CA PRO A 81 4.23 -5.57 -3.51
C PRO A 81 4.68 -4.19 -3.01
N VAL A 82 5.70 -3.64 -3.64
CA VAL A 82 6.07 -2.23 -3.47
C VAL A 82 4.89 -1.42 -3.97
N LEU A 83 4.24 -0.67 -3.08
CA LEU A 83 3.17 0.26 -3.43
C LEU A 83 3.68 1.17 -4.54
N SER A 84 3.14 1.00 -5.75
CA SER A 84 3.53 1.77 -6.91
C SER A 84 2.76 3.08 -6.97
N TYR A 85 3.38 4.07 -7.62
CA TYR A 85 2.74 5.34 -7.95
C TYR A 85 1.84 5.17 -9.17
N GLY A 86 0.84 6.03 -9.29
CA GLY A 86 0.04 6.07 -10.50
C GLY A 86 -0.84 7.31 -10.61
N TRP A 87 -1.45 7.43 -11.78
CA TRP A 87 -2.41 8.50 -12.10
C TRP A 87 -3.76 8.21 -11.46
N ILE A 88 -4.16 9.05 -10.51
CA ILE A 88 -5.39 8.92 -9.73
C ILE A 88 -6.14 10.23 -9.79
N LYS A 89 -7.47 10.18 -9.89
CA LYS A 89 -8.31 11.37 -9.90
C LYS A 89 -8.15 12.14 -8.59
N THR A 90 -7.91 13.44 -8.70
CA THR A 90 -7.70 14.34 -7.57
C THR A 90 -8.93 14.31 -6.67
N GLY A 91 -8.72 14.08 -5.37
CA GLY A 91 -9.79 13.87 -4.39
C GLY A 91 -10.21 12.40 -4.18
N GLU A 92 -9.75 11.47 -5.01
CA GLU A 92 -10.02 10.04 -4.84
C GLU A 92 -8.78 9.30 -4.30
N GLU A 93 -9.01 8.32 -3.43
CA GLU A 93 -7.96 7.41 -2.95
C GLU A 93 -8.05 6.09 -3.72
N ALA A 94 -6.90 5.58 -4.13
CA ALA A 94 -6.82 4.31 -4.83
C ALA A 94 -6.12 3.30 -3.92
N GLU A 95 -6.94 2.48 -3.27
CA GLU A 95 -6.49 1.40 -2.40
C GLU A 95 -6.03 0.21 -3.24
N ILE A 96 -4.78 -0.22 -3.02
CA ILE A 96 -4.29 -1.48 -3.55
C ILE A 96 -4.40 -2.53 -2.45
N LYS A 97 -5.23 -3.54 -2.69
CA LYS A 97 -5.29 -4.74 -1.83
C LYS A 97 -3.96 -5.46 -1.94
N THR A 98 -3.22 -5.54 -0.84
CA THR A 98 -2.00 -6.34 -0.75
C THR A 98 -2.36 -7.82 -0.84
N ASN A 99 -1.63 -8.59 -1.67
CA ASN A 99 -1.90 -10.00 -1.86
C ASN A 99 -1.30 -10.82 -0.71
N ASN A 100 -2.13 -11.60 -0.02
CA ASN A 100 -1.72 -12.43 1.12
C ASN A 100 -1.12 -13.79 0.70
N GLY A 101 -0.46 -13.87 -0.46
CA GLY A 101 0.16 -15.12 -0.95
C GLY A 101 1.43 -15.43 -0.17
N ARG A 102 1.31 -16.12 0.97
CA ARG A 102 2.42 -16.38 1.90
C ARG A 102 3.12 -17.70 1.60
N LYS A 103 4.29 -17.66 0.98
CA LYS A 103 5.37 -18.64 1.25
C LYS A 103 6.52 -17.85 1.87
N TYR A 104 6.67 -17.96 3.19
CA TYR A 104 7.72 -17.26 3.93
C TYR A 104 8.70 -18.26 4.56
N LEU A 105 9.97 -17.86 4.60
CA LEU A 105 10.93 -18.36 5.57
C LEU A 105 10.79 -17.50 6.84
N ASN A 106 10.61 -18.12 8.00
CA ASN A 106 10.46 -17.42 9.27
C ASN A 106 11.80 -17.39 9.99
N ILE A 107 12.33 -16.19 10.22
CA ILE A 107 13.46 -15.99 11.13
C ILE A 107 12.89 -15.39 12.41
N SER A 108 12.91 -16.15 13.50
CA SER A 108 12.40 -15.73 14.81
C SER A 108 13.54 -15.36 15.75
N GLY A 109 13.44 -14.18 16.37
CA GLY A 109 14.32 -13.74 17.45
C GLY A 109 13.52 -13.43 18.71
N ALA A 110 14.15 -13.50 19.87
CA ALA A 110 13.58 -13.10 21.15
C ALA A 110 14.59 -12.25 21.93
N ILE A 111 14.14 -11.16 22.54
CA ILE A 111 14.93 -10.30 23.42
C ILE A 111 14.23 -10.06 24.75
#